data_AF-A0A367AIK0-F1
#
_entry.id   AF-A0A367AIK0-F1
#
_cell.length_a   1.000
_cell.length_b   1.000
_cell.length_c   1.000
_cell.angle_alpha   90.00
_cell.angle_beta   90.00
_cell.angle_gamma   90.00
#
_symmetry.space_group_name_H-M   'P 1'
#
loop_
_entity.id
_entity.type
_entity.pdbx_description
1 polymer ?
#
loop_
_entity_poly.entity_id
_entity_poly.type
_entity_poly.pdbx_seq_one_letter_code
_entity_poly.pdbx_strand_id
1 'polypeptide(L)'
;MHTSTSTTIRRWAAGGATAVLLAALPACGSDGGTDEAGGESPASTSAAGDVEAFCAAAVEAESMASQGPAVDFETASPEEIQAAVTEFGARLEPSLKEVEDTAPDEVRDDVETLTGMIRQMLETGDDTLMDSEEARSADAGIDDYMLDSCGYEQIEATAVDYEFEGIPDTVPGGTVAVTFANEGEEMHEIGIARINDGVTASAEELLAMPEEQAMTMATFTGGAFAPPGGSDTTFLELQPGRYAAICFVPQGTTDMETMAEGAPHFTLGMVSEFTVE
;
A
#
# COMPACT_ATOMS: atom_id res chain seq x y z
N MET A 1 -30.26 0.10 15.02
CA MET A 1 -29.19 1.09 14.86
C MET A 1 -28.15 0.36 14.06
N HIS A 2 -28.17 0.53 12.73
CA HIS A 2 -27.16 -0.06 11.85
C HIS A 2 -25.94 0.83 12.01
N THR A 3 -24.91 0.31 12.67
CA THR A 3 -23.60 0.95 12.74
C THR A 3 -23.06 0.93 11.32
N SER A 4 -22.90 2.11 10.73
CA SER A 4 -22.24 2.26 9.43
C SER A 4 -20.80 1.77 9.61
N THR A 5 -20.45 0.63 9.00
CA THR A 5 -19.07 0.14 8.98
C THR A 5 -18.28 1.09 8.10
N SER A 6 -17.33 1.82 8.67
CA SER A 6 -16.64 2.90 7.98
C SER A 6 -15.73 2.44 6.82
N THR A 7 -15.39 3.39 5.95
CA THR A 7 -14.56 3.25 4.75
C THR A 7 -13.18 2.62 5.01
N THR A 8 -12.52 2.95 6.13
CA THR A 8 -11.20 2.39 6.46
C THR A 8 -11.30 0.95 6.96
N ILE A 9 -12.37 0.62 7.70
CA ILE A 9 -12.68 -0.75 8.10
C ILE A 9 -12.95 -1.61 6.85
N ARG A 10 -13.56 -1.05 5.79
CA ARG A 10 -13.72 -1.74 4.50
C ARG A 10 -12.41 -1.89 3.73
N ARG A 11 -11.53 -0.88 3.71
CA ARG A 11 -10.17 -1.01 3.15
C ARG A 11 -9.39 -2.13 3.85
N TRP A 12 -9.55 -2.27 5.17
CA TRP A 12 -8.82 -3.26 5.97
C TRP A 12 -9.48 -4.64 5.92
N ALA A 13 -10.80 -4.71 5.80
CA ALA A 13 -11.52 -5.95 5.51
C ALA A 13 -11.26 -6.47 4.08
N ALA A 14 -10.96 -5.58 3.12
CA ALA A 14 -10.57 -5.96 1.76
C ALA A 14 -9.09 -6.41 1.65
N GLY A 15 -8.18 -5.88 2.46
CA GLY A 15 -6.75 -6.25 2.47
C GLY A 15 -6.34 -7.33 3.51
N GLY A 16 -7.20 -7.60 4.51
CA GLY A 16 -6.85 -8.38 5.69
C GLY A 16 -7.04 -9.89 5.56
N ALA A 17 -6.30 -10.57 4.68
CA ALA A 17 -6.31 -12.05 4.63
C ALA A 17 -4.94 -12.73 4.42
N THR A 18 -3.81 -12.03 4.51
CA THR A 18 -2.50 -12.64 4.25
C THR A 18 -1.66 -12.82 5.51
N ALA A 19 -1.86 -13.94 6.22
CA ALA A 19 -0.98 -14.37 7.29
C ALA A 19 0.33 -14.96 6.70
N VAL A 20 1.39 -14.15 6.60
CA VAL A 20 2.72 -14.62 6.17
C VAL A 20 3.47 -15.23 7.37
N LEU A 21 3.65 -16.57 7.37
CA LEU A 21 4.56 -17.27 8.27
C LEU A 21 6.01 -17.09 7.79
N LEU A 22 6.79 -16.23 8.45
CA LEU A 22 8.24 -16.17 8.26
C LEU A 22 8.98 -17.12 9.23
N ALA A 23 9.64 -18.12 8.65
CA ALA A 23 10.52 -19.04 9.33
C ALA A 23 11.88 -18.37 9.60
N ALA A 24 12.22 -18.19 10.89
CA ALA A 24 13.52 -17.71 11.32
C ALA A 24 14.63 -18.76 11.10
N LEU A 25 15.77 -18.32 10.56
CA LEU A 25 17.05 -19.00 10.74
C LEU A 25 18.13 -17.99 11.20
N PRO A 26 19.07 -18.43 12.08
CA PRO A 26 19.99 -17.54 12.78
C PRO A 26 21.42 -17.54 12.18
N ALA A 27 22.23 -16.62 12.73
CA ALA A 27 23.71 -16.57 12.74
C ALA A 27 24.37 -15.75 11.60
N CYS A 28 25.47 -15.03 11.79
CA CYS A 28 26.48 -15.03 12.85
C CYS A 28 27.28 -13.71 12.80
N GLY A 29 27.81 -13.24 13.94
CA GLY A 29 28.65 -12.04 14.01
C GLY A 29 30.14 -12.28 13.75
N SER A 30 30.95 -11.21 13.77
CA SER A 30 32.27 -11.20 14.39
C SER A 30 32.80 -9.77 14.60
N ASP A 31 33.68 -9.68 15.60
CA ASP A 31 34.16 -8.53 16.36
C ASP A 31 35.45 -7.89 15.82
N GLY A 32 35.69 -6.60 16.15
CA GLY A 32 37.02 -6.03 16.44
C GLY A 32 37.73 -5.14 15.39
N GLY A 33 38.04 -3.90 15.79
CA GLY A 33 39.24 -3.17 15.31
C GLY A 33 39.09 -1.65 15.09
N THR A 34 39.46 -0.85 16.10
CA THR A 34 39.63 0.60 16.04
C THR A 34 40.92 1.00 15.31
N ASP A 35 40.88 2.08 14.51
CA ASP A 35 41.96 3.07 14.43
C ASP A 35 41.45 4.39 13.78
N GLU A 36 41.66 5.50 14.48
CA GLU A 36 41.39 6.87 14.01
C GLU A 36 42.51 7.39 13.11
N ALA A 37 42.13 8.17 12.09
CA ALA A 37 42.54 9.57 11.87
C ALA A 37 42.68 9.93 10.38
N GLY A 38 41.96 10.96 9.96
CA GLY A 38 42.16 11.61 8.66
C GLY A 38 41.00 12.53 8.31
N GLY A 39 41.07 13.77 8.77
CA GLY A 39 40.05 14.78 8.50
C GLY A 39 40.01 15.20 7.04
N GLU A 40 38.86 14.95 6.42
CA GLU A 40 38.33 15.67 5.26
C GLU A 40 36.83 15.92 5.54
N SER A 41 36.36 17.14 5.28
CA SER A 41 34.96 17.56 5.44
C SER A 41 34.01 16.65 4.65
N PRO A 42 32.94 16.07 5.24
CA PRO A 42 31.85 15.49 4.48
C PRO A 42 30.70 16.49 4.47
N ALA A 43 30.62 17.32 3.44
CA ALA A 43 29.40 18.07 3.18
C ALA A 43 29.01 17.81 1.73
N SER A 44 28.50 16.61 1.49
CA SER A 44 27.71 16.19 0.31
C SER A 44 27.27 14.71 0.36
N THR A 45 27.66 13.94 1.39
CA THR A 45 27.25 12.52 1.53
C THR A 45 26.17 12.27 2.58
N SER A 46 25.78 13.28 3.39
CA SER A 46 24.72 13.10 4.40
C SER A 46 23.32 13.13 3.78
N ALA A 47 23.04 14.14 2.93
CA ALA A 47 21.71 14.32 2.35
C ALA A 47 21.22 13.11 1.54
N ALA A 48 22.09 12.42 0.80
CA ALA A 48 21.71 11.22 0.05
C ALA A 48 21.42 10.02 0.96
N GLY A 49 22.15 9.88 2.08
CA GLY A 49 21.89 8.83 3.07
C GLY A 49 20.65 9.10 3.92
N ASP A 50 20.35 10.39 4.14
CA ASP A 50 19.14 10.83 4.84
C ASP A 50 17.88 10.55 3.98
N VAL A 51 17.96 10.75 2.65
CA VAL A 51 16.88 10.41 1.71
C VAL A 51 16.62 8.90 1.67
N GLU A 52 17.65 8.07 1.48
CA GLU A 52 17.48 6.61 1.40
C GLU A 52 16.84 6.03 2.69
N ALA A 53 17.24 6.55 3.86
CA ALA A 53 16.67 6.16 5.14
C ALA A 53 15.18 6.51 5.25
N PHE A 54 14.82 7.74 4.87
CA PHE A 54 13.41 8.18 4.83
C PHE A 54 12.57 7.32 3.89
N CYS A 55 13.04 7.15 2.66
CA CYS A 55 12.38 6.37 1.63
C CYS A 55 12.07 4.93 2.11
N ALA A 56 13.06 4.25 2.70
CA ALA A 56 12.86 2.92 3.27
C ALA A 56 11.89 2.91 4.47
N ALA A 57 11.97 3.91 5.35
CA ALA A 57 11.09 4.04 6.51
C ALA A 57 9.63 4.29 6.11
N ALA A 58 9.40 5.11 5.09
CA ALA A 58 8.07 5.42 4.56
C ALA A 58 7.42 4.18 3.94
N VAL A 59 8.13 3.44 3.10
CA VAL A 59 7.63 2.18 2.49
C VAL A 59 7.28 1.14 3.57
N GLU A 60 8.12 1.00 4.61
CA GLU A 60 7.82 0.10 5.73
C GLU A 60 6.59 0.57 6.52
N ALA A 61 6.44 1.88 6.76
CA ALA A 61 5.29 2.44 7.46
C ALA A 61 3.99 2.22 6.67
N GLU A 62 3.98 2.45 5.36
CA GLU A 62 2.85 2.19 4.46
C GLU A 62 2.51 0.68 4.44
N SER A 63 3.52 -0.17 4.25
CA SER A 63 3.37 -1.63 4.28
C SER A 63 2.76 -2.11 5.60
N MET A 64 3.20 -1.56 6.73
CA MET A 64 2.65 -1.87 8.04
C MET A 64 1.23 -1.32 8.23
N ALA A 65 0.95 -0.12 7.72
CA ALA A 65 -0.37 0.50 7.75
C ALA A 65 -1.40 -0.32 6.94
N SER A 66 -1.03 -0.76 5.75
CA SER A 66 -1.90 -1.50 4.82
C SER A 66 -2.40 -2.85 5.37
N GLN A 67 -1.65 -3.46 6.29
CA GLN A 67 -2.01 -4.75 6.89
C GLN A 67 -3.24 -4.68 7.81
N GLY A 68 -3.48 -3.53 8.45
CA GLY A 68 -4.52 -3.37 9.46
C GLY A 68 -4.43 -4.34 10.66
N PRO A 69 -5.41 -4.30 11.58
CA PRO A 69 -5.52 -5.18 12.72
C PRO A 69 -6.01 -6.52 12.25
N ALA A 70 -5.47 -7.57 12.87
CA ALA A 70 -5.87 -8.93 12.59
C ALA A 70 -7.23 -9.24 13.26
N VAL A 71 -8.32 -8.77 12.66
CA VAL A 71 -9.69 -9.00 13.14
C VAL A 71 -10.67 -9.16 11.98
N ASP A 72 -11.59 -10.10 12.12
CA ASP A 72 -12.77 -10.19 11.25
C ASP A 72 -13.80 -9.17 11.72
N PHE A 73 -13.84 -8.02 11.05
CA PHE A 73 -14.75 -6.93 11.40
C PHE A 73 -16.24 -7.27 11.22
N GLU A 74 -16.59 -8.33 10.48
CA GLU A 74 -17.98 -8.75 10.28
C GLU A 74 -18.49 -9.58 11.47
N THR A 75 -17.62 -10.38 12.08
CA THR A 75 -18.02 -11.35 13.12
C THR A 75 -17.52 -11.00 14.52
N ALA A 76 -16.47 -10.19 14.64
CA ALA A 76 -15.88 -9.84 15.93
C ALA A 76 -16.78 -8.93 16.77
N SER A 77 -16.71 -9.10 18.09
CA SER A 77 -17.34 -8.21 19.05
C SER A 77 -16.62 -6.84 19.11
N PRO A 78 -17.29 -5.78 19.58
CA PRO A 78 -16.63 -4.48 19.75
C PRO A 78 -15.39 -4.52 20.66
N GLU A 79 -15.34 -5.43 21.64
CA GLU A 79 -14.18 -5.61 22.53
C GLU A 79 -13.00 -6.26 21.79
N GLU A 80 -13.26 -7.25 20.94
CA GLU A 80 -12.24 -7.88 20.09
C GLU A 80 -11.68 -6.91 19.06
N ILE A 81 -12.54 -6.11 18.42
CA ILE A 81 -12.11 -5.06 17.49
C ILE A 81 -11.22 -4.05 18.21
N GLN A 82 -11.63 -3.55 19.38
CA GLN A 82 -10.84 -2.59 20.14
C GLN A 82 -9.48 -3.16 20.56
N ALA A 83 -9.43 -4.44 20.98
CA ALA A 83 -8.20 -5.12 21.33
C ALA A 83 -7.26 -5.24 20.12
N ALA A 84 -7.80 -5.62 18.96
CA ALA A 84 -7.03 -5.77 17.73
C ALA A 84 -6.49 -4.42 17.21
N VAL A 85 -7.28 -3.35 17.27
CA VAL A 85 -6.83 -1.98 16.92
C VAL A 85 -5.72 -1.52 17.86
N THR A 86 -5.82 -1.83 19.16
CA THR A 86 -4.79 -1.49 20.15
C THR A 86 -3.47 -2.23 19.87
N GLU A 87 -3.55 -3.53 19.60
CA GLU A 87 -2.38 -4.34 19.24
C GLU A 87 -1.73 -3.86 17.94
N PHE A 88 -2.56 -3.54 16.95
CA PHE A 88 -2.11 -3.00 15.69
C PHE A 88 -1.40 -1.65 15.86
N GLY A 89 -1.97 -0.71 16.61
CA GLY A 89 -1.34 0.58 16.86
C GLY A 89 0.02 0.44 17.55
N ALA A 90 0.13 -0.48 18.51
CA ALA A 90 1.42 -0.78 19.15
C ALA A 90 2.46 -1.38 18.20
N ARG A 91 2.00 -2.10 17.17
CA ARG A 91 2.85 -2.70 16.13
C ARG A 91 3.27 -1.69 15.05
N LEU A 92 2.39 -0.73 14.73
CA LEU A 92 2.62 0.32 13.73
C LEU A 92 3.49 1.48 14.28
N GLU A 93 3.37 1.82 15.56
CA GLU A 93 4.06 2.96 16.17
C GLU A 93 5.58 3.03 15.91
N PRO A 94 6.36 1.93 15.97
CA PRO A 94 7.78 1.99 15.64
C PRO A 94 8.06 2.49 14.22
N SER A 95 7.25 2.08 13.23
CA SER A 95 7.39 2.52 11.84
C SER A 95 7.00 3.98 11.67
N LEU A 96 5.92 4.44 12.33
CA LEU A 96 5.54 5.86 12.35
C LEU A 96 6.64 6.74 12.95
N LYS A 97 7.28 6.25 14.01
CA LYS A 97 8.39 6.96 14.63
C LYS A 97 9.63 7.01 13.74
N GLU A 98 9.95 5.93 13.03
CA GLU A 98 11.11 5.89 12.14
C GLU A 98 10.93 6.86 10.96
N VAL A 99 9.74 6.90 10.35
CA VAL A 99 9.48 7.86 9.25
C VAL A 99 9.55 9.31 9.73
N GLU A 100 9.08 9.61 10.95
CA GLU A 100 9.25 10.94 11.57
C GLU A 100 10.71 11.29 11.86
N ASP A 101 11.46 10.35 12.44
CA ASP A 101 12.86 10.57 12.84
C ASP A 101 13.78 10.76 11.60
N THR A 102 13.39 10.20 10.46
CA THR A 102 14.13 10.28 9.19
C THR A 102 13.59 11.36 8.24
N ALA A 103 12.45 11.99 8.54
CA ALA A 103 11.78 12.94 7.65
C ALA A 103 12.67 14.14 7.23
N PRO A 104 12.90 14.33 5.92
CA PRO A 104 13.55 15.51 5.35
C PRO A 104 12.83 16.80 5.74
N ASP A 105 13.55 17.92 5.77
CA ASP A 105 12.99 19.23 6.14
C ASP A 105 11.80 19.61 5.24
N GLU A 106 11.84 19.19 3.97
CA GLU A 106 10.86 19.48 2.93
C GLU A 106 9.49 18.86 3.17
N VAL A 107 9.42 17.67 3.78
CA VAL A 107 8.18 16.90 4.01
C VAL A 107 7.89 16.64 5.48
N ARG A 108 8.69 17.16 6.41
CA ARG A 108 8.52 16.91 7.85
C ARG A 108 7.13 17.30 8.35
N ASP A 109 6.62 18.46 7.95
CA ASP A 109 5.32 18.94 8.40
C ASP A 109 4.19 18.02 7.90
N ASP A 110 4.32 17.49 6.67
CA ASP A 110 3.37 16.53 6.09
C ASP A 110 3.43 15.18 6.82
N VAL A 111 4.64 14.67 7.09
CA VAL A 111 4.85 13.44 7.86
C VAL A 111 4.25 13.56 9.26
N GLU A 112 4.58 14.62 10.01
CA GLU A 112 4.05 14.85 11.36
C GLU A 112 2.53 14.98 11.37
N THR A 113 1.96 15.58 10.33
CA THR A 113 0.51 15.70 10.15
C THR A 113 -0.11 14.32 9.96
N LEU A 114 0.36 13.55 8.97
CA LEU A 114 -0.23 12.25 8.64
C LEU A 114 -0.08 11.25 9.79
N THR A 115 1.10 11.10 10.36
CA THR A 115 1.34 10.18 11.50
C THR A 115 0.55 10.60 12.75
N GLY A 116 0.42 11.91 13.00
CA GLY A 116 -0.41 12.45 14.07
C GLY A 116 -1.88 12.07 13.91
N MET A 117 -2.41 12.20 12.69
CA MET A 117 -3.78 11.83 12.37
C MET A 117 -4.01 10.31 12.42
N ILE A 118 -3.03 9.49 11.99
CA ILE A 118 -3.08 8.02 12.15
C ILE A 118 -3.19 7.65 13.64
N ARG A 119 -2.36 8.25 14.50
CA ARG A 119 -2.43 8.00 15.95
C ARG A 119 -3.78 8.42 16.53
N GLN A 120 -4.31 9.56 16.10
CA GLN A 120 -5.63 10.03 16.52
C GLN A 120 -6.74 9.09 16.06
N MET A 121 -6.67 8.58 14.83
CA MET A 121 -7.61 7.58 14.31
C MET A 121 -7.56 6.31 15.18
N LEU A 122 -6.38 5.80 15.49
CA LEU A 122 -6.21 4.60 16.32
C LEU A 122 -6.71 4.79 17.77
N GLU A 123 -6.56 5.98 18.33
CA GLU A 123 -7.05 6.31 19.67
C GLU A 123 -8.58 6.46 19.72
N THR A 124 -9.16 7.14 18.72
CA THR A 124 -10.57 7.56 18.75
C THR A 124 -11.51 6.62 17.99
N GLY A 125 -10.98 5.84 17.06
CA GLY A 125 -11.74 5.07 16.08
C GLY A 125 -12.44 5.94 15.03
N ASP A 126 -12.15 7.24 14.95
CA ASP A 126 -12.69 8.15 13.93
C ASP A 126 -11.84 8.06 12.67
N ASP A 127 -12.29 7.26 11.72
CA ASP A 127 -11.57 7.04 10.48
C ASP A 127 -11.85 8.10 9.41
N THR A 128 -12.82 8.99 9.65
CA THR A 128 -13.08 10.15 8.77
C THR A 128 -11.91 11.14 8.76
N LEU A 129 -10.99 11.01 9.73
CA LEU A 129 -9.74 11.77 9.77
C LEU A 129 -8.88 11.52 8.51
N MET A 130 -8.80 10.27 8.05
CA MET A 130 -8.01 9.90 6.87
C MET A 130 -8.67 10.38 5.57
N ASP A 131 -9.98 10.65 5.60
CA ASP A 131 -10.73 11.21 4.47
C ASP A 131 -10.72 12.74 4.41
N SER A 132 -9.97 13.40 5.30
CA SER A 132 -9.88 14.86 5.34
C SER A 132 -8.99 15.41 4.22
N GLU A 133 -9.22 16.66 3.81
CA GLU A 133 -8.34 17.37 2.86
C GLU A 133 -6.92 17.53 3.40
N GLU A 134 -6.78 17.66 4.73
CA GLU A 134 -5.50 17.78 5.41
C GLU A 134 -4.69 16.49 5.31
N ALA A 135 -5.28 15.34 5.64
CA ALA A 135 -4.63 14.03 5.49
C ALA A 135 -4.23 13.77 4.03
N ARG A 136 -5.15 13.99 3.08
CA ARG A 136 -4.86 13.81 1.65
C ARG A 136 -3.75 14.72 1.13
N SER A 137 -3.69 15.96 1.62
CA SER A 137 -2.65 16.90 1.19
C SER A 137 -1.28 16.53 1.74
N ALA A 138 -1.22 16.08 2.99
CA ALA A 138 0.01 15.61 3.62
C ALA A 138 0.53 14.34 2.93
N ASP A 139 -0.35 13.36 2.69
CA ASP A 139 -0.05 12.13 1.97
C ASP A 139 0.50 12.42 0.56
N ALA A 140 -0.21 13.26 -0.22
CA ALA A 140 0.27 13.67 -1.54
C ALA A 140 1.62 14.40 -1.51
N GLY A 141 1.90 15.21 -0.48
CA GLY A 141 3.19 15.88 -0.32
C GLY A 141 4.34 14.89 -0.06
N ILE A 142 4.07 13.84 0.72
CA ILE A 142 5.01 12.75 0.97
C ILE A 142 5.25 11.95 -0.31
N ASP A 143 4.19 11.58 -1.02
CA ASP A 143 4.26 10.83 -2.27
C ASP A 143 5.04 11.58 -3.34
N ASP A 144 4.71 12.85 -3.57
CA ASP A 144 5.40 13.71 -4.54
C ASP A 144 6.91 13.77 -4.25
N TYR A 145 7.28 13.90 -2.97
CA TYR A 145 8.68 13.88 -2.57
C TYR A 145 9.33 12.52 -2.82
N MET A 146 8.65 11.42 -2.50
CA MET A 146 9.17 10.07 -2.69
C MET A 146 9.36 9.74 -4.17
N LEU A 147 8.41 10.11 -5.03
CA LEU A 147 8.48 9.96 -6.48
C LEU A 147 9.69 10.72 -7.06
N ASP A 148 9.95 11.94 -6.58
CA ASP A 148 11.06 12.78 -7.05
C ASP A 148 12.43 12.35 -6.50
N SER A 149 12.47 11.86 -5.25
CA SER A 149 13.72 11.77 -4.48
C SER A 149 14.22 10.35 -4.24
N CYS A 150 13.33 9.35 -4.17
CA CYS A 150 13.71 7.99 -3.79
C CYS A 150 14.30 7.16 -4.94
N GLY A 151 14.12 7.61 -6.19
CA GLY A 151 14.68 6.94 -7.37
C GLY A 151 14.06 5.57 -7.64
N TYR A 152 12.83 5.35 -7.20
CA TYR A 152 12.08 4.13 -7.47
C TYR A 152 11.68 4.00 -8.93
N GLU A 153 11.48 2.76 -9.37
CA GLU A 153 10.80 2.51 -10.63
C GLU A 153 9.34 2.98 -10.52
N GLN A 154 8.78 3.50 -11.61
CA GLN A 154 7.45 4.11 -11.61
C GLN A 154 6.56 3.43 -12.65
N ILE A 155 5.40 2.97 -12.21
CA ILE A 155 4.29 2.55 -13.07
C ILE A 155 3.25 3.67 -13.04
N GLU A 156 3.09 4.34 -14.18
CA GLU A 156 2.05 5.34 -14.38
C GLU A 156 0.84 4.65 -15.04
N ALA A 157 -0.12 4.22 -14.22
CA ALA A 157 -1.32 3.53 -14.69
C ALA A 157 -2.51 4.49 -14.76
N THR A 158 -3.35 4.34 -15.78
CA THR A 158 -4.58 5.12 -15.95
C THR A 158 -5.78 4.20 -16.14
N ALA A 159 -6.84 4.40 -15.35
CA ALA A 159 -8.12 3.78 -15.60
C ALA A 159 -8.93 4.57 -16.64
N VAL A 160 -9.38 3.87 -17.67
CA VAL A 160 -10.33 4.37 -18.67
C VAL A 160 -11.46 3.35 -18.84
N ASP A 161 -12.68 3.73 -18.49
CA ASP A 161 -13.87 2.88 -18.47
C ASP A 161 -13.70 1.54 -17.72
N TYR A 162 -13.26 0.47 -18.38
CA TYR A 162 -13.00 -0.85 -17.77
C TYR A 162 -11.65 -1.43 -18.23
N GLU A 163 -10.66 -0.57 -18.46
CA GLU A 163 -9.32 -0.92 -18.94
C GLU A 163 -8.25 -0.16 -18.14
N PHE A 164 -7.08 -0.80 -17.99
CA PHE A 164 -5.87 -0.17 -17.49
C PHE A 164 -4.96 0.20 -18.67
N GLU A 165 -4.60 1.47 -18.79
CA GLU A 165 -3.55 1.97 -19.68
C GLU A 165 -2.26 2.23 -18.89
N GLY A 166 -1.12 2.26 -19.59
CA GLY A 166 0.16 2.69 -19.02
C GLY A 166 0.97 1.63 -18.25
N ILE A 167 0.38 0.47 -17.95
CA ILE A 167 1.11 -0.65 -17.32
C ILE A 167 2.09 -1.27 -18.33
N PRO A 168 3.41 -1.27 -18.07
CA PRO A 168 4.39 -1.87 -18.96
C PRO A 168 4.38 -3.40 -18.90
N ASP A 169 4.79 -4.06 -19.98
CA ASP A 169 4.92 -5.54 -20.01
C ASP A 169 5.97 -6.06 -19.02
N THR A 170 6.97 -5.25 -18.66
CA THR A 170 8.10 -5.62 -17.82
C THR A 170 8.54 -4.48 -16.92
N VAL A 171 8.78 -4.78 -15.65
CA VAL A 171 9.17 -3.83 -14.58
C VAL A 171 10.39 -4.40 -13.85
N PRO A 172 11.45 -3.61 -13.60
CA PRO A 172 12.53 -4.01 -12.68
C PRO A 172 12.01 -4.35 -11.28
N GLY A 173 12.55 -5.40 -10.66
CA GLY A 173 12.24 -5.73 -9.26
C GLY A 173 12.79 -4.73 -8.23
N GLY A 174 12.19 -4.75 -7.05
CA GLY A 174 12.47 -3.83 -5.94
C GLY A 174 11.23 -3.02 -5.56
N THR A 175 11.42 -1.89 -4.89
CA THR A 175 10.34 -0.96 -4.56
C THR A 175 9.91 -0.20 -5.81
N VAL A 176 8.64 -0.34 -6.18
CA VAL A 176 8.02 0.29 -7.34
C VAL A 176 6.90 1.21 -6.86
N ALA A 177 6.93 2.47 -7.30
CA ALA A 177 5.83 3.40 -7.10
C ALA A 177 4.78 3.17 -8.20
N VAL A 178 3.54 2.96 -7.80
CA VAL A 178 2.41 2.78 -8.72
C VAL A 178 1.50 3.99 -8.56
N THR A 179 1.64 4.94 -9.48
CA THR A 179 0.75 6.11 -9.59
C THR A 179 -0.47 5.70 -10.41
N PHE A 180 -1.66 5.81 -9.83
CA PHE A 180 -2.89 5.39 -10.47
C PHE A 180 -3.85 6.56 -10.63
N ALA A 181 -4.04 7.00 -11.88
CA ALA A 181 -4.99 8.03 -12.24
C ALA A 181 -6.31 7.42 -12.74
N ASN A 182 -7.43 8.09 -12.49
CA ASN A 182 -8.73 7.69 -13.00
C ASN A 182 -9.33 8.78 -13.90
N GLU A 183 -9.40 8.50 -15.21
CA GLU A 183 -10.04 9.36 -16.21
C GLU A 183 -11.46 8.90 -16.57
N GLY A 184 -11.96 7.84 -15.93
CA GLY A 184 -13.31 7.31 -16.09
C GLY A 184 -14.40 8.06 -15.31
N GLU A 185 -15.64 7.62 -15.50
CA GLU A 185 -16.82 8.15 -14.78
C GLU A 185 -17.16 7.36 -13.51
N GLU A 186 -16.58 6.16 -13.35
CA GLU A 186 -16.75 5.30 -12.19
C GLU A 186 -15.48 5.30 -11.34
N MET A 187 -15.62 4.93 -10.08
CA MET A 187 -14.47 4.69 -9.20
C MET A 187 -13.71 3.45 -9.65
N HIS A 188 -12.38 3.52 -9.60
CA HIS A 188 -11.53 2.37 -9.93
C HIS A 188 -10.52 2.10 -8.84
N GLU A 189 -10.05 0.85 -8.82
CA GLU A 189 -8.89 0.42 -8.07
C GLU A 189 -7.87 -0.19 -9.02
N ILE A 190 -6.60 -0.18 -8.62
CA ILE A 190 -5.56 -1.03 -9.19
C ILE A 190 -5.05 -1.99 -8.12
N GLY A 191 -5.68 -3.16 -8.03
CA GLY A 191 -5.21 -4.24 -7.16
C GLY A 191 -4.08 -5.02 -7.83
N ILE A 192 -2.89 -5.01 -7.23
CA ILE A 192 -1.71 -5.74 -7.71
C ILE A 192 -1.57 -7.05 -6.95
N ALA A 193 -1.54 -8.16 -7.69
CA ALA A 193 -1.34 -9.50 -7.13
C ALA A 193 -0.23 -10.25 -7.86
N ARG A 194 0.71 -10.82 -7.10
CA ARG A 194 1.72 -11.75 -7.61
C ARG A 194 1.08 -13.11 -7.88
N ILE A 195 1.19 -13.61 -9.10
CA ILE A 195 0.85 -15.00 -9.43
C ILE A 195 1.96 -15.90 -8.88
N ASN A 196 1.62 -16.84 -8.00
CA ASN A 196 2.59 -17.65 -7.25
C ASN A 196 3.45 -18.51 -8.18
N ASP A 197 4.69 -18.76 -7.76
CA ASP A 197 5.66 -19.53 -8.54
C ASP A 197 5.11 -20.93 -8.89
N GLY A 198 5.20 -21.30 -10.17
CA GLY A 198 4.71 -22.58 -10.69
C GLY A 198 3.23 -22.59 -11.08
N VAL A 199 2.47 -21.52 -10.83
CA VAL A 199 1.11 -21.35 -11.36
C VAL A 199 1.19 -20.95 -12.83
N THR A 200 0.65 -21.80 -13.70
CA THR A 200 0.63 -21.59 -15.15
C THR A 200 -0.64 -20.95 -15.67
N ALA A 201 -1.67 -20.82 -14.82
CA ALA A 201 -2.90 -20.14 -15.18
C ALA A 201 -2.63 -18.65 -15.44
N SER A 202 -3.38 -18.06 -16.36
CA SER A 202 -3.52 -16.61 -16.54
C SER A 202 -4.33 -15.99 -15.40
N ALA A 203 -4.22 -14.68 -15.24
CA ALA A 203 -5.03 -13.89 -14.31
C ALA A 203 -6.53 -14.08 -14.59
N GLU A 204 -6.94 -14.08 -15.86
CA GLU A 204 -8.33 -14.36 -16.25
C GLU A 204 -8.79 -15.77 -15.85
N GLU A 205 -7.93 -16.78 -16.06
CA GLU A 205 -8.25 -18.15 -15.63
C GLU A 205 -8.36 -18.25 -14.11
N LEU A 206 -7.50 -17.56 -13.36
CA LEU A 206 -7.57 -17.50 -11.90
C LEU A 206 -8.85 -16.80 -11.43
N LEU A 207 -9.24 -15.68 -12.06
CA LEU A 207 -10.46 -14.93 -11.76
C LEU A 207 -11.75 -15.70 -12.11
N ALA A 208 -11.66 -16.69 -12.99
CA ALA A 208 -12.76 -17.61 -13.30
C ALA A 208 -12.89 -18.79 -12.31
N MET A 209 -11.92 -18.98 -11.40
CA MET A 209 -11.96 -20.01 -10.37
C MET A 209 -12.78 -19.56 -9.15
N PRO A 210 -13.21 -20.51 -8.28
CA PRO A 210 -13.68 -20.15 -6.96
C PRO A 210 -12.63 -19.33 -6.20
N GLU A 211 -13.06 -18.28 -5.51
CA GLU A 211 -12.19 -17.31 -4.83
C GLU A 211 -11.18 -17.99 -3.88
N GLU A 212 -11.65 -18.90 -3.03
CA GLU A 212 -10.79 -19.67 -2.10
C GLU A 212 -9.69 -20.45 -2.84
N GLN A 213 -9.94 -20.91 -4.06
CA GLN A 213 -8.93 -21.58 -4.88
C GLN A 213 -7.95 -20.57 -5.47
N ALA A 214 -8.45 -19.47 -6.05
CA ALA A 214 -7.62 -18.43 -6.66
C ALA A 214 -6.65 -17.81 -5.65
N MET A 215 -7.11 -17.55 -4.42
CA MET A 215 -6.30 -16.99 -3.33
C MET A 215 -5.15 -17.93 -2.88
N THR A 216 -5.20 -19.23 -3.20
CA THR A 216 -4.04 -20.12 -2.95
C THR A 216 -2.97 -20.03 -4.04
N MET A 217 -3.29 -19.41 -5.19
CA MET A 217 -2.48 -19.36 -6.40
C MET A 217 -1.95 -17.96 -6.71
N ALA A 218 -2.44 -16.93 -6.03
CA ALA A 218 -1.94 -15.57 -6.12
C ALA A 218 -1.81 -14.96 -4.71
N THR A 219 -0.91 -14.01 -4.57
CA THR A 219 -0.66 -13.26 -3.35
C THR A 219 -0.93 -11.79 -3.63
N PHE A 220 -1.90 -11.18 -2.94
CA PHE A 220 -2.13 -9.74 -3.04
C PHE A 220 -0.92 -8.98 -2.49
N THR A 221 -0.47 -7.98 -3.23
CA THR A 221 0.74 -7.20 -2.92
C THR A 221 0.39 -5.80 -2.43
N GLY A 222 -0.70 -5.22 -2.94
CA GLY A 222 -1.16 -3.87 -2.59
C GLY A 222 -1.94 -3.25 -3.74
N GLY A 223 -2.30 -1.99 -3.62
CA GLY A 223 -3.05 -1.29 -4.65
C GLY A 223 -3.52 0.09 -4.21
N ALA A 224 -4.02 0.85 -5.17
CA ALA A 224 -4.49 2.22 -4.99
C ALA A 224 -5.95 2.35 -5.43
N PHE A 225 -6.66 3.35 -4.90
CA PHE A 225 -8.05 3.64 -5.25
C PHE A 225 -8.19 5.08 -5.75
N ALA A 226 -8.81 5.27 -6.90
CA ALA A 226 -9.00 6.59 -7.47
C ALA A 226 -10.49 6.86 -7.77
N PRO A 227 -11.10 7.91 -7.18
CA PRO A 227 -12.42 8.37 -7.60
C PRO A 227 -12.35 8.98 -9.02
N PRO A 228 -13.50 9.23 -9.68
CA PRO A 228 -13.51 9.89 -11.00
C PRO A 228 -12.73 11.21 -11.00
N GLY A 229 -11.71 11.32 -11.86
CA GLY A 229 -10.83 12.47 -11.96
C GLY A 229 -9.78 12.60 -10.84
N GLY A 230 -9.68 11.62 -9.95
CA GLY A 230 -8.68 11.54 -8.89
C GLY A 230 -7.47 10.70 -9.28
N SER A 231 -6.48 10.71 -8.39
CA SER A 231 -5.29 9.87 -8.46
C SER A 231 -4.87 9.46 -7.05
N ASP A 232 -4.11 8.38 -6.96
CA ASP A 232 -3.55 7.83 -5.73
C ASP A 232 -2.25 7.08 -6.05
N THR A 233 -1.28 7.09 -5.13
CA THR A 233 0.02 6.44 -5.31
C THR A 233 0.25 5.42 -4.21
N THR A 234 0.83 4.27 -4.55
CA THR A 234 1.25 3.27 -3.56
C THR A 234 2.65 2.76 -3.87
N PHE A 235 3.42 2.42 -2.84
CA PHE A 235 4.78 1.92 -2.99
C PHE A 235 4.84 0.42 -2.64
N LEU A 236 5.14 -0.40 -3.65
CA LEU A 236 5.07 -1.86 -3.54
C LEU A 236 6.45 -2.49 -3.70
N GLU A 237 6.81 -3.39 -2.79
CA GLU A 237 7.99 -4.23 -2.95
C GLU A 237 7.68 -5.41 -3.89
N LEU A 238 8.14 -5.32 -5.14
CA LEU A 238 7.88 -6.30 -6.18
C LEU A 238 9.08 -7.22 -6.39
N GLN A 239 8.92 -8.49 -6.02
CA GLN A 239 9.90 -9.53 -6.31
C GLN A 239 9.74 -10.07 -7.74
N PRO A 240 10.80 -10.59 -8.37
CA PRO A 240 10.69 -11.18 -9.71
C PRO A 240 9.58 -12.23 -9.84
N GLY A 241 8.79 -12.15 -10.90
CA GLY A 241 7.62 -13.01 -11.11
C GLY A 241 6.56 -12.42 -12.03
N ARG A 242 5.43 -13.13 -12.15
CA ARG A 242 4.25 -12.66 -12.89
C ARG A 242 3.29 -11.95 -11.96
N TYR A 243 2.70 -10.85 -12.41
CA TYR A 243 1.75 -10.06 -11.66
C TYR A 243 0.50 -9.78 -12.49
N ALA A 244 -0.61 -9.57 -11.79
CA ALA A 244 -1.86 -9.12 -12.35
C ALA A 244 -2.27 -7.80 -11.69
N ALA A 245 -2.73 -6.84 -12.50
CA ALA A 245 -3.48 -5.67 -12.08
C ALA A 245 -4.97 -5.92 -12.31
N ILE A 246 -5.81 -5.72 -11.30
CA ILE A 246 -7.21 -6.14 -11.29
C ILE A 246 -8.07 -5.06 -10.63
N CYS A 247 -9.26 -4.80 -11.17
CA CYS A 247 -10.26 -3.96 -10.52
C CYS A 247 -11.51 -4.77 -10.14
N PHE A 248 -11.77 -4.91 -8.84
CA PHE A 248 -12.94 -5.57 -8.28
C PHE A 248 -14.12 -4.62 -8.01
N VAL A 249 -13.94 -3.31 -8.20
CA VAL A 249 -15.00 -2.32 -7.96
C VAL A 249 -16.25 -2.67 -8.77
N PRO A 250 -17.44 -2.71 -8.14
CA PRO A 250 -18.70 -2.95 -8.84
C PRO A 250 -19.08 -1.82 -9.79
N GLN A 251 -19.57 -2.18 -10.98
CA GLN A 251 -20.11 -1.24 -11.96
C GLN A 251 -21.15 -0.30 -11.34
N GLY A 252 -20.99 1.00 -11.61
CA GLY A 252 -21.84 2.09 -11.13
C GLY A 252 -21.42 2.68 -9.77
N THR A 253 -20.31 2.22 -9.19
CA THR A 253 -19.73 2.83 -7.99
C THR A 253 -19.04 4.14 -8.37
N THR A 254 -19.36 5.24 -7.67
CA THR A 254 -18.70 6.55 -7.85
C THR A 254 -17.91 7.01 -6.62
N ASP A 255 -18.14 6.38 -5.48
CA ASP A 255 -17.48 6.66 -4.20
C ASP A 255 -17.41 5.38 -3.34
N MET A 256 -16.45 5.33 -2.41
CA MET A 256 -16.26 4.18 -1.51
C MET A 256 -17.30 4.11 -0.38
N GLU A 257 -18.07 5.20 -0.15
CA GLU A 257 -19.11 5.20 0.88
C GLU A 257 -20.25 4.26 0.46
N THR A 258 -20.63 4.33 -0.82
CA THR A 258 -21.73 3.59 -1.41
C THR A 258 -21.31 2.76 -2.61
N MET A 259 -20.88 1.53 -2.32
CA MET A 259 -20.62 0.50 -3.35
C MET A 259 -21.92 0.16 -4.09
N ALA A 260 -21.86 0.15 -5.42
CA ALA A 260 -22.97 -0.30 -6.26
C ALA A 260 -23.10 -1.84 -6.25
N GLU A 261 -24.20 -2.35 -6.79
CA GLU A 261 -24.48 -3.80 -6.91
C GLU A 261 -24.21 -4.33 -8.33
N GLY A 262 -23.51 -3.56 -9.17
CA GLY A 262 -23.15 -3.95 -10.53
C GLY A 262 -22.16 -5.10 -10.59
N ALA A 263 -21.88 -5.58 -11.81
CA ALA A 263 -20.82 -6.57 -12.00
C ALA A 263 -19.44 -5.96 -11.67
N PRO A 264 -18.52 -6.69 -11.03
CA PRO A 264 -17.15 -6.21 -10.81
C PRO A 264 -16.46 -5.85 -12.13
N HIS A 265 -15.66 -4.79 -12.16
CA HIS A 265 -15.02 -4.31 -13.40
C HIS A 265 -14.13 -5.33 -14.08
N PHE A 266 -13.45 -6.21 -13.34
CA PHE A 266 -12.64 -7.28 -13.93
C PHE A 266 -13.49 -8.20 -14.85
N THR A 267 -14.78 -8.40 -14.52
CA THR A 267 -15.69 -9.21 -15.36
C THR A 267 -16.07 -8.51 -16.67
N LEU A 268 -15.83 -7.21 -16.76
CA LEU A 268 -16.00 -6.37 -17.94
C LEU A 268 -14.70 -6.24 -18.76
N GLY A 269 -13.59 -6.80 -18.26
CA GLY A 269 -12.29 -6.82 -18.94
C GLY A 269 -11.17 -6.08 -18.20
N MET A 270 -11.43 -5.51 -17.02
CA MET A 270 -10.46 -4.69 -16.29
C MET A 270 -9.42 -5.53 -15.54
N VAL A 271 -8.56 -6.18 -16.33
CA VAL A 271 -7.46 -7.05 -15.90
C VAL A 271 -6.27 -6.82 -16.82
N SER A 272 -5.07 -6.72 -16.26
CA SER A 272 -3.81 -6.68 -17.02
C SER A 272 -2.77 -7.59 -16.36
N GLU A 273 -1.84 -8.14 -17.14
CA GLU A 273 -0.70 -8.92 -16.63
C GLU A 273 0.62 -8.23 -17.01
N PHE A 274 1.59 -8.25 -16.09
CA PHE A 274 2.96 -7.79 -16.33
C PHE A 274 3.96 -8.71 -15.64
N THR A 275 5.24 -8.59 -16.01
CA THR A 275 6.34 -9.35 -15.41
C THR A 275 7.28 -8.43 -14.64
N VAL A 276 7.76 -8.89 -13.50
CA VAL A 276 8.83 -8.26 -12.75
C VAL A 276 10.11 -9.07 -12.92
N GLU A 277 11.23 -8.41 -13.25
CA GLU A 277 12.55 -9.03 -13.53
C GLU A 277 13.62 -8.74 -12.47
#